data_AF-A0A5C8V6H7-F1
#
_entry.id   AF-A0A5C8V6H7-F1
#
_cell.length_a   1.000
_cell.length_b   1.000
_cell.length_c   1.000
_cell.angle_alpha   90.00
_cell.angle_beta   90.00
_cell.angle_gamma   90.00
#
_symmetry.space_group_name_H-M   'P 1'
#
loop_
_entity.id
_entity.type
_entity.pdbx_description
1 polymer ?
#
loop_
_entity_poly.entity_id
_entity_poly.type
_entity_poly.pdbx_seq_one_letter_code
_entity_poly.pdbx_strand_id
1 'polypeptide(L)'
;MKKTLLLLLIIVFTSCVKQQPPSNDWQVVLKTDRDGSILKGSKQDLMNAIRNGQDLKIGWGSKRTDLSIEHLSVPIWLAILSEKEVMAHLDPQVLSNIDWDSLNVNYMDSDKLQQEWRVVLSTKSNFDAVWYDKKADTLIRRWPQKHIMTWFVKGPVDKNAPPLFNKS
;
A
#
# COMPACT_ATOMS: atom_id res chain seq x y z
N MET A 1 -50.91 -11.69 -33.90
CA MET A 1 -49.92 -12.75 -33.61
C MET A 1 -48.47 -12.33 -33.90
N LYS A 2 -48.16 -11.54 -34.95
CA LYS A 2 -46.76 -11.07 -35.22
C LYS A 2 -46.21 -10.02 -34.24
N LYS A 3 -47.06 -9.18 -33.62
CA LYS A 3 -46.62 -8.11 -32.70
C LYS A 3 -46.25 -8.62 -31.29
N THR A 4 -46.84 -9.74 -30.85
CA THR A 4 -46.56 -10.36 -29.55
C THR A 4 -45.24 -11.14 -29.54
N LEU A 5 -44.81 -11.66 -30.71
CA LEU A 5 -43.54 -12.37 -30.86
C LEU A 5 -42.32 -11.43 -30.78
N LEU A 6 -42.49 -10.17 -31.21
CA LEU A 6 -41.43 -9.16 -31.19
C LEU A 6 -41.09 -8.69 -29.77
N LEU A 7 -42.09 -8.67 -28.87
CA LEU A 7 -41.90 -8.24 -27.47
C LEU A 7 -41.10 -9.28 -26.66
N LEU A 8 -41.28 -10.58 -26.94
CA LEU A 8 -40.52 -11.65 -26.28
C LEU A 8 -39.04 -11.67 -26.69
N LEU A 9 -38.72 -11.24 -27.92
CA LEU A 9 -37.33 -11.23 -28.39
C LEU A 9 -36.50 -10.12 -27.71
N ILE A 10 -37.11 -9.00 -27.36
CA ILE A 10 -36.42 -7.86 -26.72
C ILE A 10 -36.05 -8.16 -25.26
N ILE A 11 -36.86 -8.96 -24.55
CA ILE A 11 -36.64 -9.30 -23.13
C ILE A 11 -35.46 -10.29 -22.96
N VAL A 12 -35.15 -11.09 -23.98
CA VAL A 12 -34.04 -12.06 -23.94
C VAL A 12 -32.67 -11.38 -24.10
N PHE A 13 -32.60 -10.21 -24.76
CA PHE A 13 -31.34 -9.48 -24.92
C PHE A 13 -30.96 -8.58 -23.72
N THR A 14 -31.87 -8.32 -22.79
CA THR A 14 -31.58 -7.46 -21.62
C THR A 14 -31.08 -8.23 -20.38
N SER A 15 -31.03 -9.57 -20.42
CA SER A 15 -30.70 -10.38 -19.23
C SER A 15 -29.21 -10.70 -19.03
N CYS A 16 -28.31 -10.07 -19.80
CA CYS A 16 -26.86 -10.21 -19.60
C CYS A 16 -26.20 -8.91 -19.14
N VAL A 17 -26.82 -8.19 -18.20
CA VAL A 17 -26.05 -7.27 -17.36
C VAL A 17 -25.36 -8.12 -16.32
N LYS A 18 -24.09 -8.51 -16.58
CA LYS A 18 -23.22 -9.02 -15.51
C LYS A 18 -23.17 -7.94 -14.44
N GLN A 19 -23.87 -8.14 -13.32
CA GLN A 19 -23.58 -7.40 -12.11
C GLN A 19 -22.11 -7.70 -11.80
N GLN A 20 -21.23 -6.73 -12.06
CA GLN A 20 -19.87 -6.83 -11.57
C GLN A 20 -20.02 -6.98 -10.05
N PRO A 21 -19.52 -8.07 -9.45
CA PRO A 21 -19.48 -8.17 -8.01
C PRO A 21 -18.77 -6.91 -7.51
N PRO A 22 -19.15 -6.33 -6.35
CA PRO A 22 -18.52 -5.13 -5.83
C PRO A 22 -17.02 -5.43 -5.78
N SER A 23 -16.28 -4.89 -6.75
CA SER A 23 -14.87 -5.20 -6.86
C SER A 23 -14.25 -4.59 -5.63
N ASN A 24 -13.56 -5.42 -4.86
CA ASN A 24 -12.65 -4.91 -3.86
C ASN A 24 -11.57 -4.15 -4.65
N ASP A 25 -11.81 -2.87 -4.93
CA ASP A 25 -11.17 -2.02 -5.96
C ASP A 25 -9.67 -1.79 -5.75
N TRP A 26 -9.07 -2.48 -4.80
CA TRP A 26 -7.65 -2.45 -4.53
C TRP A 26 -6.88 -3.28 -5.55
N GLN A 27 -5.95 -2.64 -6.27
CA GLN A 27 -5.08 -3.29 -7.23
C GLN A 27 -3.62 -2.98 -6.97
N VAL A 28 -2.74 -3.94 -7.26
CA VAL A 28 -1.29 -3.73 -7.21
C VAL A 28 -0.87 -2.82 -8.36
N VAL A 29 -0.40 -1.62 -8.04
CA VAL A 29 0.10 -0.65 -9.04
C VAL A 29 1.61 -0.76 -9.23
N LEU A 30 2.33 -1.19 -8.19
CA LEU A 30 3.77 -1.38 -8.22
C LEU A 30 4.18 -2.47 -7.23
N LYS A 31 5.08 -3.36 -7.65
CA LYS A 31 5.81 -4.26 -6.75
C LYS A 31 7.29 -4.15 -7.04
N THR A 32 8.11 -4.02 -6.02
CA THR A 32 9.57 -3.98 -6.13
C THR A 32 10.22 -5.12 -5.36
N ASP A 33 11.37 -5.59 -5.83
CA ASP A 33 12.23 -6.50 -5.09
C ASP A 33 12.98 -5.77 -3.96
N ARG A 34 13.92 -6.44 -3.28
CA ARG A 34 14.70 -5.80 -2.20
C ARG A 34 15.63 -4.70 -2.71
N ASP A 35 16.00 -4.65 -3.97
CA ASP A 35 16.90 -3.62 -4.52
C ASP A 35 16.17 -2.47 -5.21
N GLY A 36 14.84 -2.52 -5.22
CA GLY A 36 13.99 -1.52 -5.85
C GLY A 36 13.77 -1.77 -7.34
N SER A 37 14.18 -2.94 -7.85
CA SER A 37 13.87 -3.38 -9.21
C SER A 37 12.38 -3.71 -9.29
N ILE A 38 11.75 -3.38 -10.40
CA ILE A 38 10.32 -3.57 -10.59
C ILE A 38 10.04 -5.05 -10.88
N LEU A 39 9.22 -5.67 -10.03
CA LEU A 39 8.69 -7.02 -10.21
C LEU A 39 7.32 -6.99 -10.91
N LYS A 40 6.52 -5.95 -10.71
CA LYS A 40 5.19 -5.77 -11.31
C LYS A 40 4.79 -4.30 -11.35
N GLY A 41 4.00 -3.90 -12.35
CA GLY A 41 3.42 -2.56 -12.44
C GLY A 41 4.43 -1.50 -12.84
N SER A 42 4.19 -0.24 -12.47
CA SER A 42 5.12 0.85 -12.82
C SER A 42 5.16 1.96 -11.75
N LYS A 43 6.32 2.59 -11.62
CA LYS A 43 6.47 3.78 -10.76
C LYS A 43 5.63 4.94 -11.29
N GLN A 44 5.48 5.04 -12.62
CA GLN A 44 4.67 6.08 -13.24
C GLN A 44 3.19 5.96 -12.87
N ASP A 45 2.62 4.76 -12.91
CA ASP A 45 1.23 4.54 -12.51
C ASP A 45 1.02 4.84 -11.03
N LEU A 46 1.99 4.52 -10.17
CA LEU A 46 1.95 4.91 -8.76
C LEU A 46 1.97 6.45 -8.60
N MET A 47 2.89 7.14 -9.28
CA MET A 47 2.96 8.60 -9.24
C MET A 47 1.67 9.25 -9.78
N ASN A 48 1.09 8.69 -10.82
CA ASN A 48 -0.18 9.14 -11.36
C ASN A 48 -1.32 8.94 -10.36
N ALA A 49 -1.38 7.78 -9.71
CA ALA A 49 -2.40 7.52 -8.69
C ALA A 49 -2.31 8.49 -7.51
N ILE A 50 -1.10 8.84 -7.10
CA ILE A 50 -0.86 9.85 -6.06
C ILE A 50 -1.38 11.22 -6.51
N ARG A 51 -1.09 11.63 -7.75
CA ARG A 51 -1.57 12.92 -8.31
C ARG A 51 -3.08 12.97 -8.46
N ASN A 52 -3.71 11.83 -8.75
CA ASN A 52 -5.16 11.70 -8.81
C ASN A 52 -5.81 11.67 -7.42
N GLY A 53 -5.03 11.72 -6.33
CA GLY A 53 -5.55 11.68 -4.96
C GLY A 53 -6.17 10.34 -4.58
N GLN A 54 -5.74 9.25 -5.21
CA GLN A 54 -6.28 7.91 -4.91
C GLN A 54 -5.84 7.43 -3.53
N ASP A 55 -6.65 6.56 -2.90
CA ASP A 55 -6.24 5.88 -1.67
C ASP A 55 -5.09 4.89 -1.95
N LEU A 56 -4.08 4.87 -1.08
CA LEU A 56 -2.93 3.97 -1.16
C LEU A 56 -2.81 3.04 0.05
N LYS A 57 -2.25 1.85 -0.19
CA LYS A 57 -1.70 0.96 0.84
C LYS A 57 -0.33 0.47 0.42
N ILE A 58 0.55 0.25 1.39
CA ILE A 58 1.89 -0.30 1.20
C ILE A 58 1.96 -1.61 1.98
N GLY A 59 2.29 -2.69 1.28
CA GLY A 59 2.53 -4.00 1.85
C GLY A 59 4.02 -4.35 1.83
N TRP A 60 4.52 -4.90 2.94
CA TRP A 60 5.87 -5.44 3.07
C TRP A 60 5.87 -6.61 4.04
N GLY A 61 6.98 -7.33 4.17
CA GLY A 61 6.99 -8.49 5.04
C GLY A 61 8.29 -9.28 4.96
N SER A 62 8.30 -10.38 5.69
CA SER A 62 9.42 -11.32 5.68
C SER A 62 8.90 -12.74 5.68
N LYS A 63 9.67 -13.63 5.07
CA LYS A 63 9.41 -15.06 5.03
C LYS A 63 10.68 -15.82 5.41
N ARG A 64 10.54 -16.75 6.34
CA ARG A 64 11.49 -17.80 6.73
C ARG A 64 11.00 -19.15 6.16
N THR A 65 11.71 -20.23 6.44
CA THR A 65 11.40 -21.58 5.96
C THR A 65 9.99 -22.05 6.34
N ASP A 66 9.56 -21.74 7.55
CA ASP A 66 8.36 -22.22 8.22
C ASP A 66 7.38 -21.09 8.58
N LEU A 67 7.88 -19.86 8.72
CA LEU A 67 7.11 -18.70 9.18
C LEU A 67 7.12 -17.54 8.19
N SER A 68 6.06 -16.75 8.18
CA SER A 68 6.00 -15.50 7.43
C SER A 68 5.17 -14.44 8.15
N ILE A 69 5.47 -13.18 7.87
CA ILE A 69 4.68 -12.04 8.28
C ILE A 69 4.49 -11.08 7.12
N GLU A 70 3.28 -10.59 7.02
CA GLU A 70 2.88 -9.56 6.08
C GLU A 70 2.35 -8.37 6.87
N HIS A 71 2.84 -7.19 6.51
CA HIS A 71 2.40 -5.92 7.05
C HIS A 71 1.70 -5.16 5.93
N LEU A 72 0.66 -4.43 6.28
CA LEU A 72 -0.07 -3.56 5.37
C LEU A 72 -0.41 -2.27 6.11
N SER A 73 -0.10 -1.12 5.52
CA SER A 73 -0.40 0.18 6.14
C SER A 73 -0.77 1.23 5.10
N VAL A 74 -1.49 2.26 5.56
CA VAL A 74 -1.83 3.44 4.77
C VAL A 74 -0.74 4.49 5.03
N PRO A 75 -0.13 5.07 3.98
CA PRO A 75 0.81 6.16 4.18
C PRO A 75 0.08 7.42 4.66
N ILE A 76 0.62 8.08 5.67
CA ILE A 76 0.08 9.35 6.19
C ILE A 76 0.64 10.57 5.46
N TRP A 77 1.74 10.38 4.72
CA TRP A 77 2.38 11.43 3.95
C TRP A 77 3.15 10.80 2.79
N LEU A 78 3.11 11.48 1.64
CA LEU A 78 3.68 11.02 0.37
C LEU A 78 4.44 12.15 -0.30
N ALA A 79 5.52 11.81 -0.99
CA ALA A 79 6.21 12.71 -1.91
C ALA A 79 6.66 12.00 -3.18
N ILE A 80 6.54 12.69 -4.30
CA ILE A 80 7.12 12.30 -5.58
C ILE A 80 8.47 13.01 -5.73
N LEU A 81 9.54 12.23 -5.84
CA LEU A 81 10.92 12.70 -5.92
C LEU A 81 11.37 12.69 -7.39
N SER A 82 11.52 13.89 -7.95
CA SER A 82 12.09 14.13 -9.29
C SER A 82 11.50 13.24 -10.40
N GLU A 83 10.18 13.02 -10.38
CA GLU A 83 9.47 12.17 -11.36
C GLU A 83 10.01 10.73 -11.46
N LYS A 84 10.67 10.22 -10.42
CA LYS A 84 11.40 8.93 -10.47
C LYS A 84 11.06 7.99 -9.34
N GLU A 85 10.93 8.53 -8.13
CA GLU A 85 10.72 7.73 -6.93
C GLU A 85 9.58 8.31 -6.10
N VAL A 86 8.92 7.45 -5.33
CA VAL A 86 7.95 7.87 -4.32
C VAL A 86 8.53 7.59 -2.94
N MET A 87 8.38 8.54 -2.04
CA MET A 87 8.66 8.43 -0.62
C MET A 87 7.35 8.41 0.16
N ALA A 88 7.29 7.62 1.22
CA ALA A 88 6.14 7.53 2.11
C ALA A 88 6.54 7.52 3.58
N HIS A 89 5.74 8.14 4.42
CA HIS A 89 5.79 7.99 5.87
C HIS A 89 4.55 7.22 6.33
N LEU A 90 4.72 6.33 7.30
CA LEU A 90 3.61 5.66 7.97
C LEU A 90 3.34 6.32 9.32
N ASP A 91 2.12 6.10 9.82
CA ASP A 91 1.76 6.46 11.18
C ASP A 91 2.67 5.73 12.18
N PRO A 92 3.23 6.43 13.20
CA PRO A 92 4.03 5.79 14.23
C PRO A 92 3.29 4.64 14.90
N GLN A 93 4.00 3.55 15.17
CA GLN A 93 3.41 2.34 15.73
C GLN A 93 4.01 2.05 17.09
N VAL A 94 3.15 1.80 18.08
CA VAL A 94 3.57 1.30 19.39
C VAL A 94 4.22 -0.07 19.23
N LEU A 95 5.25 -0.33 20.03
CA LEU A 95 6.03 -1.56 19.93
C LEU A 95 5.20 -2.79 20.34
N SER A 96 4.99 -3.70 19.40
CA SER A 96 4.41 -5.02 19.63
C SER A 96 5.48 -6.11 19.58
N ASN A 97 5.26 -7.21 20.28
CA ASN A 97 6.02 -8.44 20.16
C ASN A 97 5.15 -9.57 19.61
N ILE A 98 5.80 -10.54 18.98
CA ILE A 98 5.18 -11.75 18.44
C ILE A 98 5.89 -12.95 19.08
N ASP A 99 5.14 -13.81 19.73
CA ASP A 99 5.58 -15.16 20.07
C ASP A 99 5.37 -16.05 18.84
N TRP A 100 6.47 -16.46 18.20
CA TRP A 100 6.42 -17.21 16.95
C TRP A 100 6.05 -18.68 17.13
N ASP A 101 6.22 -19.24 18.34
CA ASP A 101 5.89 -20.65 18.60
C ASP A 101 4.38 -20.81 18.83
N SER A 102 3.76 -19.85 19.53
CA SER A 102 2.32 -19.83 19.80
C SER A 102 1.50 -18.98 18.82
N LEU A 103 2.17 -18.20 17.96
CA LEU A 103 1.57 -17.18 17.09
C LEU A 103 0.70 -16.15 17.85
N ASN A 104 1.07 -15.87 19.10
CA ASN A 104 0.39 -14.88 19.93
C ASN A 104 1.07 -13.50 19.84
N VAL A 105 0.33 -12.43 20.12
CA VAL A 105 0.79 -11.04 20.01
C VAL A 105 0.46 -10.24 21.27
N ASN A 106 1.36 -9.33 21.65
CA ASN A 106 1.16 -8.41 22.77
C ASN A 106 1.96 -7.12 22.55
N TYR A 107 1.71 -6.10 23.37
CA TYR A 107 2.64 -4.98 23.49
C TYR A 107 3.95 -5.49 24.06
N MET A 108 5.07 -5.04 23.51
CA MET A 108 6.40 -5.52 23.92
C MET A 108 6.67 -5.25 25.40
N ASP A 109 6.21 -4.10 25.90
CA ASP A 109 6.24 -3.70 27.30
C ASP A 109 5.15 -2.65 27.56
N SER A 110 4.20 -2.95 28.46
CA SER A 110 3.08 -2.05 28.77
C SER A 110 3.51 -0.77 29.48
N ASP A 111 4.71 -0.72 30.05
CA ASP A 111 5.26 0.49 30.68
C ASP A 111 6.00 1.38 29.67
N LYS A 112 6.09 0.95 28.41
CA LYS A 112 6.79 1.65 27.33
C LYS A 112 5.88 2.02 26.16
N LEU A 113 4.60 2.28 26.42
CA LEU A 113 3.63 2.69 25.39
C LEU A 113 3.98 4.05 24.73
N GLN A 114 4.82 4.85 25.38
CA GLN A 114 5.40 6.07 24.81
C GLN A 114 6.48 5.81 23.75
N GLN A 115 6.98 4.57 23.66
CA GLN A 115 7.95 4.18 22.65
C GLN A 115 7.22 3.73 21.39
N GLU A 116 7.66 4.28 20.27
CA GLU A 116 7.09 3.98 18.96
C GLU A 116 8.20 3.73 17.96
N TRP A 117 7.91 2.95 16.94
CA TRP A 117 8.73 2.92 15.74
C TRP A 117 8.08 3.79 14.67
N ARG A 118 8.92 4.59 14.00
CA ARG A 118 8.57 5.44 12.86
C ARG A 118 9.34 4.96 11.65
N VAL A 119 8.79 5.13 10.46
CA VAL A 119 9.46 4.67 9.24
C VAL A 119 9.28 5.61 8.07
N VAL A 120 10.35 5.73 7.29
CA VAL A 120 10.34 6.29 5.95
C VAL A 120 10.58 5.16 4.95
N LEU A 121 9.73 5.08 3.94
CA LEU A 121 9.78 4.10 2.86
C LEU A 121 10.01 4.76 1.52
N SER A 122 10.56 4.03 0.56
CA SER A 122 10.57 4.49 -0.83
C SER A 122 10.41 3.37 -1.86
N THR A 123 10.14 3.75 -3.10
CA THR A 123 10.12 2.84 -4.27
C THR A 123 11.50 2.32 -4.69
N LYS A 124 12.56 2.69 -3.96
CA LYS A 124 13.87 2.00 -3.97
C LYS A 124 13.92 0.85 -2.96
N SER A 125 12.79 0.49 -2.37
CA SER A 125 12.66 -0.57 -1.37
C SER A 125 13.38 -0.28 -0.05
N ASN A 126 13.76 0.97 0.20
CA ASN A 126 14.33 1.41 1.47
C ASN A 126 13.24 1.39 2.54
N PHE A 127 13.57 0.86 3.71
CA PHE A 127 12.76 0.88 4.92
C PHE A 127 13.64 1.37 6.06
N ASP A 128 13.65 2.68 6.31
CA ASP A 128 14.48 3.26 7.37
C ASP A 128 13.62 3.48 8.61
N ALA A 129 13.70 2.54 9.55
CA ALA A 129 12.93 2.57 10.77
C ALA A 129 13.74 3.10 11.94
N VAL A 130 13.10 3.90 12.78
CA VAL A 130 13.67 4.42 14.02
C VAL A 130 12.75 4.11 15.18
N TRP A 131 13.31 3.69 16.31
CA TRP A 131 12.63 3.57 17.58
C TRP A 131 12.90 4.83 18.37
N TYR A 132 11.85 5.44 18.89
CA TYR A 132 11.91 6.74 19.52
C TYR A 132 11.05 6.75 20.78
N ASP A 133 11.60 7.28 21.88
CA ASP A 133 10.86 7.52 23.12
C ASP A 133 10.31 8.94 23.10
N LYS A 134 8.99 9.08 22.99
CA LYS A 134 8.34 10.40 22.93
C LYS A 134 8.41 11.18 24.23
N LYS A 135 8.41 10.47 25.36
CA LYS A 135 8.41 11.09 26.69
C LYS A 135 9.78 11.65 27.01
N ALA A 136 10.83 10.90 26.67
CA ALA A 136 12.21 11.32 26.89
C ALA A 136 12.77 12.20 25.76
N ASP A 137 12.10 12.29 24.61
CA ASP A 137 12.59 12.93 23.39
C ASP A 137 13.95 12.39 22.95
N THR A 138 14.04 11.06 22.85
CA THR A 138 15.31 10.39 22.52
C THR A 138 15.15 9.33 21.45
N LEU A 139 16.11 9.29 20.53
CA LEU A 139 16.27 8.19 19.58
C LEU A 139 16.84 6.98 20.33
N ILE A 140 16.09 5.89 20.37
CA ILE A 140 16.52 4.63 20.98
C ILE A 140 17.38 3.83 20.01
N ARG A 141 16.95 3.75 18.74
CA ARG A 141 17.59 2.92 17.72
C ARG A 141 17.25 3.40 16.32
N ARG A 142 18.19 3.28 15.39
CA ARG A 142 17.93 3.33 13.95
C ARG A 142 18.25 1.97 13.32
N TRP A 143 17.39 1.52 12.43
CA TRP A 143 17.50 0.23 11.78
C TRP A 143 17.04 0.33 10.32
N PRO A 144 17.97 0.65 9.40
CA PRO A 144 17.72 0.64 7.97
C PRO A 144 17.62 -0.79 7.44
N GLN A 145 16.63 -1.06 6.60
CA GLN A 145 16.41 -2.34 5.93
C GLN A 145 16.04 -2.14 4.47
N LYS A 146 16.02 -3.25 3.73
CA LYS A 146 15.34 -3.33 2.45
C LYS A 146 14.33 -4.46 2.39
N HIS A 147 13.16 -4.19 1.83
CA HIS A 147 12.05 -5.15 1.72
C HIS A 147 11.54 -5.28 0.30
N ILE A 148 10.95 -6.43 -0.01
CA ILE A 148 10.01 -6.51 -1.14
C ILE A 148 8.80 -5.65 -0.75
N MET A 149 8.43 -4.70 -1.60
CA MET A 149 7.33 -3.78 -1.33
C MET A 149 6.26 -3.89 -2.41
N THR A 150 5.01 -3.90 -1.99
CA THR A 150 3.85 -3.90 -2.88
C THR A 150 2.99 -2.68 -2.58
N TRP A 151 2.74 -1.86 -3.59
CA TRP A 151 1.92 -0.68 -3.51
C TRP A 151 0.57 -0.99 -4.14
N PHE A 152 -0.49 -0.68 -3.40
CA PHE A 152 -1.87 -0.85 -3.81
C PHE A 152 -2.54 0.50 -3.94
N VAL A 153 -3.42 0.60 -4.92
CA VAL A 153 -4.27 1.78 -5.14
C VAL A 153 -5.72 1.35 -5.23
N LYS A 154 -6.63 2.20 -4.79
CA LYS A 154 -8.07 1.97 -4.93
C LYS A 154 -8.59 2.57 -6.22
N GLY A 155 -9.29 1.77 -7.02
CA GLY A 155 -9.89 2.19 -8.29
C GLY A 155 -8.90 2.21 -9.46
N PRO A 156 -9.39 2.44 -10.69
CA PRO A 156 -8.54 2.56 -11.88
C PRO A 156 -7.60 3.77 -11.79
N VAL A 157 -6.41 3.66 -12.39
CA VAL A 157 -5.44 4.75 -12.44
C VAL A 157 -5.56 5.47 -13.77
N ASP A 158 -5.87 6.78 -13.73
CA ASP A 158 -5.69 7.64 -14.91
C ASP A 158 -4.19 7.84 -15.17
N LYS A 159 -3.74 7.46 -16.36
CA LYS A 159 -2.33 7.43 -16.74
C LYS A 159 -1.76 8.79 -17.15
N ASN A 160 -2.58 9.82 -17.24
CA ASN A 160 -2.19 11.13 -17.78
C ASN A 160 -2.15 12.24 -16.72
N ALA A 161 -2.00 11.88 -15.44
CA ALA A 161 -1.97 12.85 -14.35
C ALA A 161 -0.71 13.76 -14.44
N PRO A 162 -0.87 15.07 -14.69
CA PRO A 162 0.26 15.97 -14.84
C PRO A 162 0.97 16.20 -13.49
N PRO A 163 2.28 16.51 -13.50
CA PRO A 163 2.97 16.98 -12.30
C PRO A 163 2.23 18.15 -11.64
N LEU A 164 2.14 18.13 -10.31
CA LEU A 164 1.35 19.09 -9.53
C LEU A 164 1.78 20.56 -9.71
N PHE A 165 3.03 20.79 -10.13
CA PHE A 165 3.61 22.13 -10.28
C PHE A 165 4.01 22.47 -11.73
N ASN A 166 3.56 21.69 -12.72
CA ASN A 166 3.77 22.10 -14.11
C ASN A 166 2.96 23.37 -14.40
N LYS A 167 3.60 24.36 -15.02
CA LYS A 167 2.89 25.51 -15.59
C LYS A 167 2.08 24.98 -16.77
N SER A 168 0.75 25.06 -16.66
CA SER A 168 -0.19 24.91 -17.77
C SER A 168 0.14 25.85 -18.91
#